data_AF-A0A7J9BJC8-F1
#
_entry.id   AF-A0A7J9BJC8-F1
#
_cell.length_a   1.000
_cell.length_b   1.000
_cell.length_c   1.000
_cell.angle_alpha   90.00
_cell.angle_beta   90.00
_cell.angle_gamma   90.00
#
_symmetry.space_group_name_H-M   'P 1'
#
loop_
_entity.id
_entity.type
_entity.pdbx_description
1 polymer ?
#
loop_
_entity_poly.entity_id
_entity_poly.type
_entity_poly.pdbx_seq_one_letter_code
_entity_poly.pdbx_strand_id
1 'polypeptide(L)' 'MANKFIIRWITVCIVLVAASIKPIEADSDRFNACFESCTEKCKNDDHGNAYCEVKCDVDCGANE' A
#
# COMPACT_ATOMS: atom_id res chain seq x y z
N MET A 1 5.35 -36.04 24.74
CA MET A 1 4.67 -35.97 23.41
C MET A 1 4.06 -34.61 23.09
N ALA A 2 3.82 -33.72 24.06
CA ALA A 2 3.26 -32.37 23.83
C ALA A 2 4.07 -31.52 22.84
N ASN A 3 5.40 -31.63 22.85
CA ASN A 3 6.28 -30.83 21.98
C ASN A 3 6.00 -31.06 20.48
N LYS A 4 5.67 -32.30 20.07
CA LYS A 4 5.41 -32.65 18.67
C LYS A 4 4.04 -32.15 18.18
N PHE A 5 3.06 -32.04 19.09
CA PHE A 5 1.77 -31.42 18.78
C PHE A 5 1.91 -29.90 18.68
N ILE A 6 2.58 -29.27 19.64
CA ILE A 6 2.81 -27.81 19.66
C ILE A 6 3.50 -27.36 18.36
N ILE A 7 4.56 -28.07 17.94
CA ILE A 7 5.27 -27.78 16.69
C ILE A 7 4.33 -27.87 15.48
N ARG A 8 3.50 -28.92 15.39
CA ARG A 8 2.57 -29.10 14.27
C ARG A 8 1.51 -28.00 14.20
N TRP A 9 0.98 -27.57 15.36
CA TRP A 9 0.02 -26.47 15.42
C TRP A 9 0.65 -25.14 15.01
N ILE A 10 1.86 -24.85 15.49
CA ILE A 10 2.60 -23.64 15.09
C ILE A 10 2.86 -23.65 13.58
N THR A 11 3.28 -24.77 13.00
CA THR A 11 3.52 -24.87 11.55
C THR A 11 2.24 -24.63 10.72
N VAL A 12 1.09 -25.17 11.15
CA VAL A 12 -0.20 -24.93 10.47
C VAL A 12 -0.59 -23.46 10.54
N CYS A 13 -0.42 -22.81 11.69
CA CYS A 13 -0.72 -21.37 11.83
C CYS A 13 0.14 -20.52 10.90
N ILE A 14 1.44 -20.81 10.77
CA ILE A 14 2.34 -20.04 9.88
C ILE A 14 1.92 -20.17 8.41
N VAL A 15 1.53 -21.37 7.96
CA VAL A 15 1.08 -21.60 6.57
C VAL A 15 -0.23 -20.86 6.28
N LEU A 16 -1.16 -20.83 7.24
CA LEU A 16 -2.44 -20.11 7.08
C LEU A 16 -2.25 -18.58 7.01
N VAL A 17 -1.32 -18.03 7.80
CA VAL A 17 -0.96 -16.61 7.73
C VAL A 17 -0.37 -16.29 6.36
N ALA A 18 0.59 -17.08 5.87
CA ALA A 18 1.22 -16.85 4.57
C ALA A 18 0.23 -16.89 3.39
N ALA A 19 -0.81 -17.73 3.45
CA ALA A 19 -1.86 -17.79 2.43
C ALA A 19 -2.84 -16.59 2.46
N SER A 20 -2.87 -15.83 3.55
CA SER A 20 -3.79 -14.70 3.76
C SER A 20 -3.13 -13.34 3.48
N ILE A 21 -1.81 -13.31 3.23
CA ILE A 21 -1.11 -12.09 2.84
C ILE A 21 -1.47 -11.82 1.38
N LYS A 22 -2.47 -10.97 1.18
CA LYS A 22 -2.68 -10.35 -0.13
C LYS A 22 -1.45 -9.49 -0.45
N PRO A 23 -0.97 -9.46 -1.70
CA PRO A 23 0.09 -8.56 -2.07
C PRO A 23 -0.34 -7.12 -1.74
N ILE A 24 0.48 -6.41 -0.96
CA ILE A 24 0.35 -4.96 -0.70
C ILE A 24 0.84 -4.21 -1.95
N GLU A 25 0.35 -4.62 -3.13
CA GLU A 25 0.70 -4.03 -4.42
C GLU A 25 -0.47 -3.18 -4.93
N ALA A 26 -1.71 -3.63 -4.65
CA ALA A 26 -2.92 -2.97 -5.14
C ALA A 26 -3.12 -1.53 -4.62
N ASP A 27 -2.57 -1.18 -3.47
CA ASP A 27 -2.65 0.17 -2.90
C ASP A 27 -1.59 1.11 -3.50
N SER A 28 -0.37 0.61 -3.67
CA SER A 28 0.74 1.38 -4.24
C SER A 28 0.50 1.75 -5.70
N ASP A 29 -0.02 0.83 -6.51
CA ASP A 29 -0.33 1.10 -7.93
C ASP A 29 -1.45 2.14 -8.09
N ARG A 30 -2.49 2.08 -7.24
CA ARG A 30 -3.61 3.04 -7.27
C ARG A 30 -3.16 4.41 -6.80
N PHE A 31 -2.35 4.46 -5.74
CA PHE A 31 -1.77 5.71 -5.24
C PHE A 31 -0.86 6.34 -6.32
N ASN A 32 0.05 5.59 -6.93
CA ASN A 32 0.93 6.10 -7.98
C ASN A 32 0.15 6.66 -9.18
N ALA A 33 -0.87 5.93 -9.66
CA ALA A 33 -1.69 6.39 -10.77
C ALA A 33 -2.45 7.70 -10.44
N CYS A 34 -2.96 7.81 -9.21
CA CYS A 34 -3.57 9.05 -8.71
C CYS A 34 -2.55 10.19 -8.63
N PHE A 35 -1.39 9.92 -8.03
CA PHE A 35 -0.35 10.92 -7.77
C PHE A 35 0.22 11.47 -9.08
N GLU A 36 0.45 10.61 -10.08
CA GLU A 36 0.92 11.01 -11.42
C GLU A 36 -0.10 11.91 -12.11
N SER A 37 -1.38 11.52 -12.13
CA SER A 37 -2.45 12.33 -12.74
C SER A 37 -2.65 13.67 -12.02
N CYS A 38 -2.58 13.67 -10.69
CA CYS A 38 -2.68 14.89 -9.89
C CYS A 38 -1.49 15.83 -10.14
N THR A 39 -0.27 15.29 -10.17
CA THR A 39 0.96 16.06 -10.39
C THR A 39 0.96 16.71 -11.78
N GLU A 40 0.51 15.99 -12.81
CA GLU A 40 0.39 16.54 -14.16
C GLU A 40 -0.57 17.73 -14.20
N LYS A 41 -1.77 17.59 -13.61
CA LYS A 41 -2.75 18.69 -13.53
C LYS A 41 -2.23 19.87 -12.72
N CYS A 42 -1.61 19.60 -11.57
CA CYS A 42 -1.09 20.64 -10.69
C CYS A 42 0.05 21.43 -11.33
N LYS A 43 0.91 20.78 -12.12
CA LYS A 43 1.95 21.45 -12.91
C LYS A 43 1.36 22.29 -14.05
N ASN A 44 0.26 21.85 -14.65
CA ASN A 44 -0.44 22.62 -15.68
C ASN A 44 -1.09 23.91 -15.13
N ASP A 45 -1.40 23.96 -13.83
CA ASP A 45 -1.88 25.16 -13.12
C ASP A 45 -0.75 26.14 -12.69
N ASP A 46 0.48 25.95 -13.19
CA ASP A 46 1.67 26.78 -12.87
C ASP A 46 2.07 26.76 -11.38
N HIS A 47 1.68 25.71 -10.64
CA HIS A 47 2.09 25.54 -9.25
C HIS A 47 3.50 24.95 -9.13
N GLY A 48 4.21 25.32 -8.06
CA GLY A 48 5.55 24.81 -7.77
C GLY A 48 5.55 23.31 -7.40
N ASN A 49 6.64 22.61 -7.72
CA ASN A 49 6.76 21.15 -7.52
C ASN A 49 6.48 20.71 -6.06
N ALA A 50 7.01 21.44 -5.07
CA ALA A 50 6.79 21.14 -3.66
C ALA A 50 5.33 21.33 -3.21
N TYR A 51 4.62 22.28 -3.82
CA TYR A 51 3.19 22.47 -3.56
C TYR A 51 2.38 21.30 -4.13
N CYS A 52 2.70 20.89 -5.36
CA CYS A 52 2.02 19.76 -6.01
C CYS A 52 2.27 18.44 -5.29
N GLU A 53 3.49 18.20 -4.82
CA GLU A 53 3.85 17.00 -4.08
C GLU A 53 2.99 16.84 -2.82
N VAL A 54 2.93 17.88 -1.97
CA VAL A 54 2.12 17.84 -0.73
C VAL A 54 0.62 17.78 -1.02
N LYS A 55 0.15 18.53 -2.03
CA LYS A 55 -1.27 18.53 -2.39
C LYS A 55 -1.72 17.16 -2.91
N CYS A 56 -0.94 16.54 -3.79
CA CYS A 56 -1.28 15.26 -4.40
C CYS A 56 -1.09 14.09 -3.44
N ASP A 57 -0.11 14.17 -2.52
CA ASP A 57 0.04 13.20 -1.44
C ASP A 57 -1.20 13.18 -0.53
N VAL A 58 -1.69 14.37 -0.13
CA VAL A 58 -2.91 14.49 0.69
C VAL A 58 -4.16 14.08 -0.09
N ASP A 59 -4.30 14.49 -1.36
CA ASP A 59 -5.48 14.19 -2.18
C ASP A 59 -5.59 12.69 -2.49
N CYS A 60 -4.47 12.04 -2.82
CA CYS A 60 -4.45 10.61 -3.12
C CYS A 60 -4.40 9.73 -1.87
N GLY A 61 -3.74 10.19 -0.80
CA GLY A 61 -3.69 9.49 0.49
C GLY A 61 -5.01 9.59 1.28
N ALA A 62 -5.80 10.65 1.11
CA ALA A 62 -7.14 10.74 1.71
C ALA A 62 -8.19 9.87 0.98
N ASN A 63 -7.86 9.35 -0.21
CA ASN A 63 -8.71 8.45 -1.01
C ASN A 63 -8.28 6.96 -0.94
N GLU A 64 -7.38 6.61 -0.01
CA GLU A 64 -7.07 5.21 0.37
C GLU A 64 -8.18 4.58 1.22
#